data_AF-Q3UQH3-F1
#
_entry.id   AF-Q3UQH3-F1
#
_cell.length_a   1.000
_cell.length_b   1.000
_cell.length_c   1.000
_cell.angle_alpha   90.00
_cell.angle_beta   90.00
_cell.angle_gamma   90.00
#
_symmetry.space_group_name_H-M   'P 1'
#
loop_
_entity.id
_entity.type
_entity.pdbx_description
1 polymer ?
#
loop_
_entity_poly.entity_id
_entity_poly.type
_entity_poly.pdbx_seq_one_letter_code
_entity_poly.pdbx_strand_id
1 'polypeptide(L)'
;MATFPLTNSVPMTQSFRERWHMNLNSLMDRALIPHCSEGKDLYILTGAVPSEHRVKGKVTIPEFVWLAACCAVPGEGWAMGFIKHTQDIDVIEDVMLRDLEKLLPHKPQLFQDNCGEMEQDTEKMKKILEVVNQVQDEERSLQSQERMSPLASTQSQRSALLSPEAPPEGGSSFLGQVLGFLATPFIKLFQLIYYLVTAVLRNIVHLLWLVAKQAINTVESCLYHLGEATVSYLVAIGQELVSIPWKVLKVVAKVIRAFLRILCCLLKAVCRALSIPLRVLVDVATFPVYTVGAIPIVCKDIAVGLGGTLSLLFDTAFGTVGGLFQIVFSVFKRIGYKVTLDNSGEF
;
A
#
# COMPACT_ATOMS: atom_id res chain seq x y z
N MET A 1 21.95 37.74 9.02
CA MET A 1 20.54 37.64 8.57
C MET A 1 20.56 37.56 7.06
N ALA A 2 20.16 36.44 6.46
CA ALA A 2 20.17 36.29 5.00
C ALA A 2 18.94 36.97 4.42
N THR A 3 19.14 38.02 3.61
CA THR A 3 18.08 38.57 2.76
C THR A 3 17.78 37.56 1.65
N PHE A 4 16.61 36.91 1.69
CA PHE A 4 16.20 35.94 0.66
C PHE A 4 16.28 36.58 -0.74
N PRO A 5 17.19 36.14 -1.61
CA PRO A 5 17.36 36.77 -2.91
C PRO A 5 16.26 36.29 -3.86
N LEU A 6 15.83 37.16 -4.79
CA LEU A 6 14.84 36.80 -5.80
C LEU A 6 15.31 35.68 -6.76
N THR A 7 16.59 35.34 -6.74
CA THR A 7 17.16 34.15 -7.43
C THR A 7 16.79 32.82 -6.76
N ASN A 8 16.31 32.86 -5.51
CA ASN A 8 15.75 31.71 -4.79
C ASN A 8 14.28 31.99 -4.44
N SER A 9 13.49 32.37 -5.44
CA SER A 9 12.06 32.69 -5.29
C SER A 9 11.32 32.50 -6.60
N VAL A 10 10.13 31.91 -6.54
CA VAL A 10 9.23 31.73 -7.70
C VAL A 10 7.84 32.27 -7.37
N PRO A 11 7.12 32.86 -8.34
CA PRO A 11 5.80 33.43 -8.09
C PRO A 11 4.77 32.31 -7.94
N MET A 12 4.02 32.33 -6.83
CA MET A 12 3.00 31.36 -6.46
C MET A 12 1.85 32.07 -5.71
N THR A 13 0.67 31.48 -5.67
CA THR A 13 -0.45 32.04 -4.87
C THR A 13 -0.18 31.88 -3.38
N GLN A 14 -0.81 32.74 -2.56
CA GLN A 14 -0.60 32.71 -1.10
C GLN A 14 -1.02 31.36 -0.48
N SER A 15 -2.20 30.85 -0.84
CA SER A 15 -2.72 29.56 -0.37
C SER A 15 -1.92 28.37 -0.88
N PHE A 16 -1.31 28.45 -2.06
CA PHE A 16 -0.36 27.42 -2.52
C PHE A 16 0.91 27.43 -1.68
N ARG A 17 1.52 28.61 -1.48
CA ARG A 17 2.73 28.80 -0.66
C ARG A 17 2.56 28.25 0.76
N GLU A 18 1.43 28.55 1.39
CA GLU A 18 1.15 28.17 2.77
C GLU A 18 0.93 26.65 2.91
N ARG A 19 0.14 26.03 2.01
CA ARG A 19 -0.01 24.56 1.97
C ARG A 19 1.31 23.85 1.62
N TRP A 20 2.08 24.35 0.67
CA TRP A 20 3.40 23.79 0.34
C TRP A 20 4.35 23.85 1.54
N HIS A 21 4.41 24.97 2.26
CA HIS A 21 5.24 25.10 3.45
C HIS A 21 4.79 24.18 4.59
N MET A 22 3.48 24.07 4.85
CA MET A 22 2.94 23.14 5.85
C MET A 22 3.25 21.68 5.51
N ASN A 23 3.00 21.26 4.27
CA ASN A 23 3.31 19.90 3.82
C ASN A 23 4.82 19.61 3.92
N LEU A 24 5.69 20.53 3.50
CA LEU A 24 7.14 20.34 3.58
C LEU A 24 7.63 20.24 5.02
N ASN A 25 7.20 21.13 5.93
CA ASN A 25 7.58 21.03 7.34
C ASN A 25 7.11 19.68 7.92
N SER A 26 5.89 19.26 7.59
CA SER A 26 5.34 17.97 8.01
C SER A 26 6.17 16.77 7.51
N LEU A 27 6.58 16.76 6.23
CA LEU A 27 7.45 15.71 5.69
C LEU A 27 8.86 15.77 6.29
N MET A 28 9.42 16.95 6.49
CA MET A 28 10.74 17.12 7.10
C MET A 28 10.77 16.55 8.53
N ASP A 29 9.88 17.04 9.39
CA ASP A 29 9.87 16.73 10.82
C ASP A 29 9.38 15.31 11.11
N ARG A 30 8.40 14.80 10.35
CA ARG A 30 7.79 13.48 10.60
C ARG A 30 8.43 12.32 9.81
N ALA A 31 9.11 12.58 8.68
CA ALA A 31 9.61 11.52 7.79
C ALA A 31 11.10 11.65 7.43
N LEU A 32 11.54 12.78 6.87
CA LEU A 32 12.86 12.88 6.23
C LEU A 32 14.00 13.02 7.27
N ILE A 33 13.82 13.82 8.32
CA ILE A 33 14.79 13.99 9.41
C ILE A 33 14.91 12.70 10.27
N PRO A 34 13.81 12.10 10.77
CA PRO A 34 13.89 10.91 11.64
C PRO A 34 14.40 9.65 10.94
N HIS A 35 14.35 9.60 9.61
CA HIS A 35 14.87 8.49 8.81
C HIS A 35 16.22 8.80 8.13
N CYS A 36 16.88 9.90 8.51
CA CYS A 36 18.22 10.24 8.05
C CYS A 36 19.13 10.85 9.13
N SER A 37 19.57 10.03 10.10
CA SER A 37 20.59 10.41 11.10
C SER A 37 20.28 11.67 11.94
N GLU A 38 19.00 11.97 12.19
CA GLU A 38 18.53 13.26 12.74
C GLU A 38 18.91 14.45 11.84
N GLY A 39 18.71 14.30 10.53
CA GLY A 39 18.94 15.31 9.49
C GLY A 39 20.40 15.54 9.10
N LYS A 40 21.38 14.86 9.72
CA LYS A 40 22.83 15.15 9.52
C LYS A 40 23.33 14.81 8.12
N ASP A 41 22.83 13.73 7.54
CA ASP A 41 23.24 13.19 6.25
C ASP A 41 22.18 13.47 5.16
N LEU A 42 21.24 14.38 5.43
CA LEU A 42 20.09 14.69 4.59
C LEU A 42 20.39 15.85 3.64
N TYR A 43 20.45 15.56 2.35
CA TYR A 43 20.68 16.50 1.27
C TYR A 43 19.37 16.77 0.53
N ILE A 44 19.08 18.05 0.28
CA ILE A 44 17.83 18.48 -0.33
C ILE A 44 18.13 19.34 -1.56
N LEU A 45 17.53 18.98 -2.68
CA LEU A 45 17.43 19.80 -3.88
C LEU A 45 15.95 20.19 -4.05
N THR A 46 15.67 21.40 -4.50
CA THR A 46 14.30 21.84 -4.78
C THR A 46 14.30 22.81 -5.94
N GLY A 47 13.19 22.87 -6.66
CA GLY A 47 13.02 23.76 -7.79
C GLY A 47 11.59 23.87 -8.25
N ALA A 48 11.44 24.46 -9.42
CA ALA A 48 10.17 24.72 -10.08
C ALA A 48 10.30 24.44 -11.57
N VAL A 49 9.30 23.80 -12.17
CA VAL A 49 9.22 23.61 -13.62
C VAL A 49 8.40 24.77 -14.22
N PRO A 50 8.92 25.49 -15.22
CA PRO A 50 8.26 26.67 -15.77
C PRO A 50 7.04 26.33 -16.63
N SER A 51 5.90 27.01 -16.43
CA SER A 51 4.76 26.98 -17.36
C SER A 51 4.83 28.10 -18.41
N GLU A 52 3.85 28.16 -19.31
CA GLU A 52 3.68 29.26 -20.26
C GLU A 52 3.22 30.59 -19.59
N HIS A 53 2.65 30.53 -18.38
CA HIS A 53 2.11 31.71 -17.69
C HIS A 53 3.22 32.60 -17.10
N ARG A 54 3.15 33.92 -17.29
CA ARG A 54 4.20 34.87 -16.86
C ARG A 54 3.69 36.10 -16.13
N VAL A 55 4.23 36.34 -14.93
CA VAL A 55 4.06 37.59 -14.19
C VAL A 55 4.74 38.73 -14.98
N LYS A 56 3.93 39.68 -15.45
CA LYS A 56 4.36 40.87 -16.21
C LYS A 56 5.26 40.52 -17.43
N GLY A 57 5.06 39.34 -18.03
CA GLY A 57 5.86 38.82 -19.15
C GLY A 57 7.31 38.42 -18.82
N LYS A 58 7.80 38.69 -17.61
CA LYS A 58 9.23 38.56 -17.24
C LYS A 58 9.56 37.32 -16.42
N VAL A 59 8.71 36.95 -15.46
CA VAL A 59 8.97 35.82 -14.55
C VAL A 59 7.86 34.80 -14.73
N THR A 60 8.23 33.57 -15.09
CA THR A 60 7.30 32.47 -15.26
C THR A 60 6.69 32.02 -13.93
N ILE A 61 5.40 31.70 -13.95
CA ILE A 61 4.68 30.99 -12.90
C ILE A 61 4.96 29.49 -13.07
N PRO A 62 5.38 28.75 -12.03
CA PRO A 62 5.63 27.32 -12.15
C PRO A 62 4.38 26.54 -12.58
N GLU A 63 4.57 25.48 -13.35
CA GLU A 63 3.57 24.44 -13.57
C GLU A 63 3.44 23.55 -12.33
N PHE A 64 4.58 23.12 -11.81
CA PHE A 64 4.72 22.44 -10.52
C PHE A 64 6.00 22.85 -9.81
N VAL A 65 6.01 22.72 -8.48
CA VAL A 65 7.23 22.76 -7.66
C VAL A 65 7.63 21.34 -7.29
N TRP A 66 8.91 21.14 -7.01
CA TRP A 66 9.46 19.83 -6.67
C TRP A 66 10.53 19.91 -5.59
N LEU A 67 10.70 18.81 -4.86
CA LEU A 67 11.77 18.58 -3.91
C LEU A 67 12.33 17.17 -4.13
N ALA A 68 13.65 17.03 -4.09
CA ALA A 68 14.33 15.74 -4.07
C ALA A 68 15.16 15.66 -2.79
N ALA A 69 14.99 14.58 -2.05
CA ALA A 69 15.74 14.29 -0.82
C ALA A 69 16.67 13.09 -1.05
N CYS A 70 17.89 13.16 -0.52
CA CYS A 70 18.89 12.09 -0.53
C CYS A 70 19.47 11.97 0.88
N CYS A 71 19.41 10.77 1.44
CA CYS A 71 20.07 10.43 2.69
C CYS A 71 21.38 9.69 2.42
N ALA A 72 22.52 10.35 2.57
CA ALA A 72 23.83 9.84 2.16
C ALA A 72 24.52 8.95 3.22
N VAL A 73 23.74 8.17 3.96
CA VAL A 73 24.27 7.24 4.99
C VAL A 73 24.89 6.01 4.31
N PRO A 74 26.17 5.68 4.58
CA PRO A 74 26.83 4.52 3.97
C PRO A 74 26.09 3.20 4.26
N GLY A 75 25.68 2.48 3.22
CA GLY A 75 25.01 1.17 3.32
C GLY A 75 23.55 1.18 3.79
N GLU A 76 22.97 2.34 4.14
CA GLU A 76 21.55 2.46 4.51
C GLU A 76 20.89 3.73 3.91
N GLY A 77 21.40 4.19 2.77
CA GLY A 77 20.95 5.41 2.10
C GLY A 77 19.61 5.25 1.40
N TRP A 78 19.02 6.38 0.98
CA TRP A 78 17.79 6.40 0.19
C TRP A 78 17.66 7.73 -0.56
N ALA A 79 16.87 7.76 -1.63
CA ALA A 79 16.48 9.00 -2.30
C ALA A 79 15.03 8.95 -2.79
N MET A 80 14.32 10.08 -2.67
CA MET A 80 12.91 10.20 -3.02
C MET A 80 12.62 11.59 -3.59
N GLY A 81 11.71 11.66 -4.56
CA GLY A 81 11.20 12.92 -5.10
C GLY A 81 9.79 13.20 -4.59
N PHE A 82 9.44 14.48 -4.55
CA PHE A 82 8.10 14.99 -4.25
C PHE A 82 7.75 16.09 -5.24
N ILE A 83 6.51 16.10 -5.75
CA ILE A 83 6.01 17.12 -6.67
C ILE A 83 4.67 17.69 -6.19
N LYS A 84 4.36 18.92 -6.61
CA LYS A 84 3.04 19.53 -6.38
C LYS A 84 2.68 20.54 -7.46
N HIS A 85 1.58 20.30 -8.17
CA HIS A 85 1.09 21.13 -9.27
C HIS A 85 0.42 22.43 -8.77
N THR A 86 0.65 23.55 -9.45
CA THR A 86 0.25 24.89 -8.96
C THR A 86 -1.16 25.31 -9.36
N GLN A 87 -1.71 24.70 -10.41
CA GLN A 87 -2.99 25.09 -11.02
C GLN A 87 -4.16 24.19 -10.58
N ASP A 88 -3.84 22.98 -10.12
CA ASP A 88 -4.82 21.98 -9.73
C ASP A 88 -5.13 21.96 -8.23
N ILE A 89 -6.08 21.10 -7.89
CA ILE A 89 -6.53 20.75 -6.54
C ILE A 89 -5.43 20.03 -5.73
N ASP A 90 -4.31 19.70 -6.37
CA ASP A 90 -3.51 18.55 -6.03
C ASP A 90 -2.75 18.62 -4.70
N VAL A 91 -2.49 17.41 -4.23
CA VAL A 91 -1.81 17.08 -3.00
C VAL A 91 -0.30 16.99 -3.28
N ILE A 92 0.53 16.88 -2.26
CA ILE A 92 1.95 16.54 -2.47
C ILE A 92 2.08 15.07 -2.90
N GLU A 93 2.54 14.83 -4.12
CA GLU A 93 2.76 13.48 -4.65
C GLU A 93 4.20 13.06 -4.40
N ASP A 94 4.40 11.79 -4.02
CA ASP A 94 5.72 11.16 -4.01
C ASP A 94 6.02 10.48 -5.34
N VAL A 95 7.30 10.52 -5.73
CA VAL A 95 7.81 9.90 -6.95
C VAL A 95 9.20 9.30 -6.70
N MET A 96 9.53 8.23 -7.42
CA MET A 96 10.91 7.73 -7.45
C MET A 96 11.83 8.78 -8.08
N LEU A 97 13.09 8.85 -7.63
CA LEU A 97 14.04 9.87 -8.11
C LEU A 97 14.17 9.86 -9.65
N ARG A 98 14.20 8.68 -10.28
CA ARG A 98 14.22 8.52 -11.75
C ARG A 98 13.00 9.07 -12.46
N ASP A 99 11.83 9.07 -11.83
CA ASP A 99 10.61 9.57 -12.44
C ASP A 99 10.52 11.09 -12.30
N LEU A 100 11.00 11.65 -11.18
CA LEU A 100 11.30 13.08 -11.09
C LEU A 100 12.30 13.53 -12.16
N GLU A 101 13.44 12.84 -12.31
CA GLU A 101 14.44 13.15 -13.36
C GLU A 101 13.83 13.18 -14.77
N LYS A 102 12.88 12.28 -15.09
CA LYS A 102 12.18 12.25 -16.39
C LYS A 102 11.23 13.43 -16.59
N LEU A 103 10.60 13.93 -15.51
CA LEU A 103 9.68 15.07 -15.50
C LEU A 103 10.42 16.43 -15.54
N LEU A 104 11.68 16.48 -15.09
CA LEU A 104 12.45 17.72 -15.07
C LEU A 104 12.96 18.14 -16.47
N PRO A 105 12.90 19.44 -16.83
CA PRO A 105 13.49 19.97 -18.05
C PRO A 105 14.96 19.59 -18.21
N HIS A 106 15.33 19.13 -19.41
CA HIS A 106 16.67 18.61 -19.78
C HIS A 106 17.09 17.29 -19.10
N LYS A 107 16.25 16.68 -18.27
CA LYS A 107 16.48 15.37 -17.61
C LYS A 107 17.84 15.29 -16.89
N PRO A 108 18.08 16.15 -15.88
CA PRO A 108 19.31 16.14 -15.09
C PRO A 108 19.46 14.82 -14.33
N GLN A 109 20.70 14.44 -14.03
CA GLN A 109 20.98 13.40 -13.05
C GLN A 109 21.05 14.04 -11.66
N LEU A 110 20.11 13.71 -10.77
CA LEU A 110 20.05 14.20 -9.41
C LEU A 110 20.91 13.29 -8.51
N PHE A 111 21.70 13.90 -7.62
CA PHE A 111 22.60 13.18 -6.70
C PHE A 111 23.55 12.19 -7.42
N GLN A 112 24.19 12.60 -8.52
CA GLN A 112 24.98 11.72 -9.39
C GLN A 112 26.00 10.82 -8.66
N ASP A 113 26.64 11.31 -7.59
CA ASP A 113 27.68 10.61 -6.85
C ASP A 113 27.21 9.85 -5.58
N ASN A 114 25.96 10.06 -5.12
CA ASN A 114 25.48 9.58 -3.81
C ASN A 114 23.98 9.19 -3.83
N CYS A 115 23.53 8.33 -2.91
CA CYS A 115 22.12 7.86 -2.85
C CYS A 115 21.60 7.12 -4.10
N GLY A 116 22.49 6.62 -4.96
CA GLY A 116 22.15 5.85 -6.15
C GLY A 116 21.38 4.56 -5.86
N GLU A 117 20.66 4.05 -6.87
CA GLU A 117 19.65 2.99 -6.76
C GLU A 117 20.15 1.62 -6.23
N MET A 118 21.47 1.39 -6.19
CA MET A 118 22.05 0.08 -5.86
C MET A 118 21.97 -0.30 -4.37
N GLU A 119 21.85 0.66 -3.45
CA GLU A 119 21.83 0.42 -2.00
C GLU A 119 20.72 1.24 -1.29
N GLN A 120 19.49 1.18 -1.80
CA GLN A 120 18.35 1.89 -1.18
C GLN A 120 17.69 1.10 -0.03
N ASP A 121 17.56 1.74 1.14
CA ASP A 121 16.83 1.19 2.28
C ASP A 121 15.31 1.23 2.05
N THR A 122 14.80 0.14 1.49
CA THR A 122 13.37 -0.08 1.23
C THR A 122 12.50 -0.09 2.51
N GLU A 123 13.06 -0.33 3.70
CA GLU A 123 12.28 -0.28 4.96
C GLU A 123 12.09 1.18 5.42
N LYS A 124 13.13 2.01 5.32
CA LYS A 124 13.03 3.47 5.56
C LYS A 124 12.13 4.12 4.53
N MET A 125 12.31 3.84 3.22
CA MET A 125 11.45 4.37 2.16
C MET A 125 9.97 4.02 2.39
N LYS A 126 9.66 2.80 2.85
CA LYS A 126 8.27 2.43 3.17
C LYS A 126 7.70 3.25 4.34
N LYS A 127 8.48 3.56 5.37
CA LYS A 127 8.03 4.39 6.51
C LYS A 127 7.84 5.85 6.10
N ILE A 128 8.75 6.38 5.28
CA ILE A 128 8.61 7.71 4.67
C ILE A 128 7.29 7.76 3.88
N LEU A 129 7.04 6.76 3.02
CA LEU A 129 5.81 6.67 2.24
C LEU A 129 4.54 6.57 3.11
N GLU A 130 4.57 5.85 4.23
CA GLU A 130 3.45 5.76 5.18
C GLU A 130 3.12 7.14 5.78
N VAL A 131 4.14 7.93 6.16
CA VAL A 131 3.95 9.31 6.64
C VAL A 131 3.52 10.26 5.52
N VAL A 132 4.02 10.09 4.29
CA VAL A 132 3.57 10.87 3.12
C VAL A 132 2.07 10.68 2.89
N ASN A 133 1.58 9.43 2.91
CA ASN A 133 0.15 9.14 2.75
C ASN A 133 -0.70 9.83 3.85
N GLN A 134 -0.22 9.87 5.10
CA GLN A 134 -0.90 10.62 6.18
C GLN A 134 -0.95 12.13 5.89
N VAL A 135 0.14 12.73 5.43
CA VAL A 135 0.16 14.17 5.04
C VAL A 135 -0.74 14.42 3.81
N GLN A 136 -0.82 13.47 2.88
CA GLN A 136 -1.73 13.57 1.75
C GLN A 136 -3.21 13.55 2.19
N ASP A 137 -3.58 12.65 3.11
CA ASP A 137 -4.95 12.52 3.61
C ASP A 137 -5.32 13.68 4.57
N GLU A 138 -4.38 14.20 5.35
CA GLU A 138 -4.55 15.46 6.10
C GLU A 138 -4.95 16.60 5.15
N GLU A 139 -4.22 16.83 4.05
CA GLU A 139 -4.58 17.88 3.07
C GLU A 139 -5.92 17.61 2.38
N ARG A 140 -6.21 16.37 1.96
CA ARG A 140 -7.51 15.99 1.36
C ARG A 140 -8.67 16.31 2.32
N SER A 141 -8.49 16.03 3.62
CA SER A 141 -9.51 16.29 4.64
C SER A 141 -9.78 17.79 4.82
N LEU A 142 -8.73 18.61 4.93
CA LEU A 142 -8.84 20.06 5.10
C LEU A 142 -9.55 20.73 3.91
N GLN A 143 -9.20 20.33 2.68
CA GLN A 143 -9.90 20.81 1.49
C GLN A 143 -11.40 20.45 1.48
N SER A 144 -11.77 19.27 1.97
CA SER A 144 -13.18 18.86 2.04
C SER A 144 -13.98 19.75 2.99
N GLN A 145 -13.38 20.13 4.12
CA GLN A 145 -13.99 21.01 5.13
C GLN A 145 -14.11 22.46 4.62
N GLU A 146 -13.12 22.94 3.87
CA GLU A 146 -13.15 24.26 3.22
C GLU A 146 -14.26 24.33 2.15
N ARG A 147 -14.41 23.29 1.31
CA ARG A 147 -15.50 23.20 0.31
C ARG A 147 -16.90 23.13 0.92
N MET A 148 -17.05 22.58 2.13
CA MET A 148 -18.34 22.53 2.84
C MET A 148 -18.74 23.87 3.49
N SER A 149 -17.96 24.94 3.33
CA SER A 149 -18.17 26.24 3.99
C SER A 149 -18.52 27.40 3.02
N PRO A 150 -19.64 27.35 2.26
CA PRO A 150 -20.00 28.43 1.35
C PRO A 150 -20.56 29.67 2.07
N LEU A 151 -19.97 30.82 1.75
CA LEU A 151 -20.48 32.21 1.94
C LEU A 151 -21.01 32.59 3.35
N ALA A 152 -20.13 33.21 4.14
CA ALA A 152 -20.49 34.01 5.31
C ALA A 152 -19.84 35.41 5.29
N SER A 153 -19.91 36.13 4.17
CA SER A 153 -19.33 37.48 4.01
C SER A 153 -20.37 38.58 3.87
N THR A 154 -20.61 39.31 4.98
CA THR A 154 -21.09 40.71 5.04
C THR A 154 -22.29 41.12 4.16
N GLN A 155 -23.50 41.09 4.74
CA GLN A 155 -24.58 42.01 4.35
C GLN A 155 -24.83 43.02 5.47
N SER A 156 -24.44 44.27 5.23
CA SER A 156 -24.80 45.41 6.09
C SER A 156 -26.17 45.92 5.69
N GLN A 157 -27.13 45.98 6.62
CA GLN A 157 -28.39 46.68 6.37
C GLN A 157 -28.95 47.36 7.63
N ARG A 158 -29.36 48.61 7.45
CA ARG A 158 -29.74 49.58 8.49
C ARG A 158 -31.17 50.05 8.24
N SER A 159 -32.11 49.64 9.09
CA SER A 159 -33.48 50.18 9.26
C SER A 159 -34.20 49.33 10.32
N ALA A 160 -35.23 49.77 11.03
CA ALA A 160 -35.71 51.12 11.41
C ALA A 160 -36.76 50.91 12.53
N LEU A 161 -37.07 51.94 13.33
CA LEU A 161 -38.30 51.93 14.15
C LEU A 161 -38.84 53.35 14.38
N LEU A 162 -40.15 53.46 14.61
CA LEU A 162 -40.90 54.73 14.58
C LEU A 162 -41.06 55.39 15.96
N SER A 163 -41.40 56.68 15.94
CA SER A 163 -41.97 57.41 17.08
C SER A 163 -43.51 57.34 17.05
N PRO A 164 -44.21 57.32 18.20
CA PRO A 164 -45.67 57.46 18.28
C PRO A 164 -46.12 58.90 18.65
N GLU A 165 -47.40 59.19 18.37
CA GLU A 165 -48.09 60.47 18.59
C GLU A 165 -48.86 60.52 19.94
N ALA A 166 -49.50 61.66 20.26
CA ALA A 166 -50.31 61.95 21.48
C ALA A 166 -51.37 63.06 21.17
N PRO A 167 -52.32 63.46 22.06
CA PRO A 167 -52.57 63.07 23.47
C PRO A 167 -53.89 62.26 23.66
N PRO A 168 -55.08 62.74 24.15
CA PRO A 168 -55.59 64.09 24.47
C PRO A 168 -55.82 64.40 25.99
N GLU A 169 -56.77 65.30 26.28
CA GLU A 169 -57.09 66.07 27.51
C GLU A 169 -57.85 65.36 28.66
N GLY A 170 -57.84 65.96 29.87
CA GLY A 170 -58.90 65.74 30.88
C GLY A 170 -58.61 66.11 32.36
N GLY A 171 -58.97 67.33 32.80
CA GLY A 171 -59.44 67.57 34.19
C GLY A 171 -58.45 67.90 35.33
N SER A 172 -58.39 69.19 35.69
CA SER A 172 -58.12 69.73 37.06
C SER A 172 -56.95 69.20 37.93
N SER A 173 -55.94 70.05 38.17
CA SER A 173 -55.74 70.68 39.50
C SER A 173 -54.54 71.66 39.52
N PHE A 174 -54.69 72.79 40.20
CA PHE A 174 -53.71 73.89 40.20
C PHE A 174 -52.39 73.56 40.92
N LEU A 175 -52.32 72.42 41.63
CA LEU A 175 -51.11 71.94 42.32
C LEU A 175 -50.10 71.28 41.38
N GLY A 176 -50.55 70.64 40.29
CA GLY A 176 -49.66 69.93 39.36
C GLY A 176 -48.65 70.84 38.66
N GLN A 177 -49.04 72.10 38.41
CA GLN A 177 -48.23 73.06 37.64
C GLN A 177 -47.04 73.61 38.45
N VAL A 178 -47.17 73.74 39.79
CA VAL A 178 -46.06 74.11 40.67
C VAL A 178 -45.16 72.90 40.94
N LEU A 179 -45.75 71.72 41.15
CA LEU A 179 -45.00 70.49 41.39
C LEU A 179 -44.14 70.11 40.17
N GLY A 180 -44.66 70.29 38.95
CA GLY A 180 -43.90 70.07 37.72
C GLY A 180 -42.68 70.99 37.54
N PHE A 181 -42.79 72.26 37.95
CA PHE A 181 -41.68 73.22 37.85
C PHE A 181 -40.51 72.83 38.77
N LEU A 182 -40.79 72.35 39.98
CA LEU A 182 -39.78 71.79 40.88
C LEU A 182 -39.30 70.40 40.45
N ALA A 183 -40.19 69.52 39.96
CA ALA A 183 -39.83 68.15 39.60
C ALA A 183 -38.98 68.05 38.33
N THR A 184 -39.14 68.96 37.36
CA THR A 184 -38.41 68.92 36.07
C THR A 184 -36.87 68.81 36.21
N PRO A 185 -36.17 69.64 37.01
CA PRO A 185 -34.73 69.46 37.24
C PRO A 185 -34.39 68.14 37.96
N PHE A 186 -35.19 67.70 38.93
CA PHE A 186 -34.97 66.42 39.61
C PHE A 186 -35.15 65.22 38.66
N ILE A 187 -36.14 65.24 37.75
CA ILE A 187 -36.35 64.20 36.75
C ILE A 187 -35.12 64.08 35.83
N LYS A 188 -34.54 65.21 35.38
CA LYS A 188 -33.29 65.18 34.61
C LYS A 188 -32.09 64.72 35.45
N LEU A 189 -32.03 65.05 36.73
CA LEU A 189 -31.01 64.53 37.65
C LEU A 189 -31.11 63.00 37.80
N PHE A 190 -32.32 62.46 38.04
CA PHE A 190 -32.57 61.02 38.09
C PHE A 190 -32.27 60.32 36.76
N GLN A 191 -32.59 60.94 35.62
CA GLN A 191 -32.25 60.41 34.29
C GLN A 191 -30.73 60.35 34.07
N LEU A 192 -29.98 61.36 34.52
CA LEU A 192 -28.51 61.39 34.45
C LEU A 192 -27.87 60.39 35.43
N ILE A 193 -28.41 60.24 36.64
CA ILE A 193 -28.00 59.20 37.60
C ILE A 193 -28.27 57.81 37.02
N TYR A 194 -29.43 57.56 36.41
CA TYR A 194 -29.76 56.30 35.76
C TYR A 194 -28.82 55.99 34.59
N TYR A 195 -28.47 56.98 33.76
CA TYR A 195 -27.50 56.82 32.68
C TYR A 195 -26.10 56.52 33.22
N LEU A 196 -25.68 57.18 34.30
CA LEU A 196 -24.40 56.92 34.97
C LEU A 196 -24.35 55.52 35.58
N VAL A 197 -25.39 55.10 36.30
CA VAL A 197 -25.49 53.76 36.90
C VAL A 197 -25.51 52.66 35.83
N THR A 198 -26.25 52.84 34.73
CA THR A 198 -26.27 51.85 33.64
C THR A 198 -24.96 51.80 32.86
N ALA A 199 -24.26 52.93 32.68
CA ALA A 199 -22.92 52.97 32.10
C ALA A 199 -21.89 52.26 33.01
N VAL A 200 -21.92 52.53 34.32
CA VAL A 200 -21.06 51.87 35.31
C VAL A 200 -21.33 50.37 35.37
N LEU A 201 -22.61 49.95 35.43
CA LEU A 201 -23.00 48.54 35.44
C LEU A 201 -22.52 47.81 34.17
N ARG A 202 -22.70 48.42 33.00
CA ARG A 202 -22.21 47.86 31.73
C ARG A 202 -20.69 47.73 31.70
N ASN A 203 -19.96 48.70 32.25
CA ASN A 203 -18.50 48.64 32.33
C ASN A 203 -18.03 47.55 33.31
N ILE A 204 -18.71 47.38 34.44
CA ILE A 204 -18.47 46.27 35.40
C ILE A 204 -18.72 44.91 34.71
N VAL A 205 -19.81 44.75 33.96
CA VAL A 205 -20.10 43.51 33.21
C VAL A 205 -19.02 43.23 32.16
N HIS A 206 -18.54 44.24 31.43
CA HIS A 206 -17.42 44.06 30.49
C HIS A 206 -16.10 43.68 31.19
N LEU A 207 -15.82 44.24 32.37
CA LEU A 207 -14.62 43.91 33.15
C LEU A 207 -14.70 42.48 33.73
N LEU A 208 -15.85 42.08 34.27
CA LEU A 208 -16.11 40.71 34.72
C LEU A 208 -15.99 39.70 33.57
N TRP A 209 -16.48 40.02 32.37
CA TRP A 209 -16.33 39.20 31.18
C TRP A 209 -14.87 39.03 30.74
N LEU A 210 -14.06 40.09 30.80
CA LEU A 210 -12.63 40.03 30.52
C LEU A 210 -11.89 39.15 31.53
N VAL A 211 -12.15 39.32 32.83
CA VAL A 211 -11.56 38.48 33.90
C VAL A 211 -11.96 37.02 33.74
N ALA A 212 -13.24 36.72 33.48
CA ALA A 212 -13.72 35.37 33.26
C ALA A 212 -13.06 34.71 32.04
N LYS A 213 -12.95 35.44 30.91
CA LYS A 213 -12.27 34.94 29.71
C LYS A 213 -10.78 34.65 29.98
N GLN A 214 -10.09 35.56 30.67
CA GLN A 214 -8.66 35.35 30.98
C GLN A 214 -8.45 34.17 31.95
N ALA A 215 -9.35 33.97 32.92
CA ALA A 215 -9.32 32.80 33.81
C ALA A 215 -9.51 31.48 33.04
N ILE A 216 -10.48 31.41 32.12
CA ILE A 216 -10.72 30.23 31.27
C ILE A 216 -9.46 29.89 30.46
N ASN A 217 -8.93 30.85 29.70
CA ASN A 217 -7.72 30.66 28.89
C ASN A 217 -6.49 30.22 29.73
N THR A 218 -6.38 30.67 30.97
CA THR A 218 -5.28 30.29 31.88
C THR A 218 -5.45 28.86 32.41
N VAL A 219 -6.67 28.45 32.75
CA VAL A 219 -6.98 27.08 33.19
C VAL A 219 -6.79 26.09 32.04
N GLU A 220 -7.21 26.45 30.83
CA GLU A 220 -7.02 25.68 29.59
C GLU A 220 -5.54 25.45 29.29
N SER A 221 -4.71 26.49 29.27
CA SER A 221 -3.26 26.38 29.08
C SER A 221 -2.57 25.52 30.15
N CYS A 222 -3.00 25.61 31.41
CA CYS A 222 -2.49 24.79 32.50
C CYS A 222 -2.85 23.31 32.33
N LEU A 223 -4.08 23.01 31.95
CA LEU A 223 -4.55 21.65 31.64
C LEU A 223 -3.78 21.02 30.48
N TYR A 224 -3.49 21.78 29.42
CA TYR A 224 -2.72 21.27 28.29
C TYR A 224 -1.29 20.88 28.67
N HIS A 225 -0.55 21.72 29.42
CA HIS A 225 0.80 21.36 29.87
C HIS A 225 0.81 20.20 30.90
N LEU A 226 -0.19 20.10 31.78
CA LEU A 226 -0.35 18.94 32.66
C LEU A 226 -0.63 17.64 31.87
N GLY A 227 -1.43 17.73 30.81
CA GLY A 227 -1.68 16.61 29.89
C GLY A 227 -0.41 16.19 29.14
N GLU A 228 0.29 17.14 28.52
CA GLU A 228 1.55 16.95 27.80
C GLU A 228 2.61 16.24 28.66
N ALA A 229 2.86 16.74 29.88
CA ALA A 229 3.76 16.11 30.84
C ALA A 229 3.33 14.68 31.17
N THR A 230 2.05 14.46 31.48
CA THR A 230 1.51 13.12 31.80
C THR A 230 1.66 12.13 30.64
N VAL A 231 1.41 12.56 29.41
CA VAL A 231 1.60 11.73 28.20
C VAL A 231 3.06 11.34 28.02
N SER A 232 4.01 12.28 28.20
CA SER A 232 5.44 11.97 28.07
C SER A 232 5.92 10.88 29.04
N TYR A 233 5.45 10.88 30.30
CA TYR A 233 5.75 9.82 31.26
C TYR A 233 5.15 8.47 30.85
N LEU A 234 3.91 8.45 30.34
CA LEU A 234 3.27 7.23 29.86
C LEU A 234 3.98 6.64 28.63
N VAL A 235 4.44 7.49 27.70
CA VAL A 235 5.23 7.06 26.53
C VAL A 235 6.58 6.48 26.97
N ALA A 236 7.29 7.12 27.90
CA ALA A 236 8.56 6.63 28.42
C ALA A 236 8.42 5.26 29.13
N ILE A 237 7.38 5.09 29.95
CA ILE A 237 7.07 3.81 30.62
C ILE A 237 6.72 2.74 29.57
N GLY A 238 5.92 3.08 28.56
CA GLY A 238 5.57 2.18 27.45
C GLY A 238 6.78 1.71 26.65
N GLN A 239 7.70 2.63 26.33
CA GLN A 239 8.93 2.32 25.58
C GLN A 239 9.81 1.31 26.32
N GLU A 240 10.03 1.49 27.63
CA GLU A 240 10.81 0.52 28.41
C GLU A 240 10.08 -0.81 28.61
N LEU A 241 8.76 -0.77 28.85
CA LEU A 241 7.95 -1.99 29.00
C LEU A 241 7.92 -2.84 27.73
N VAL A 242 7.99 -2.22 26.53
CA VAL A 242 8.11 -2.91 25.24
C VAL A 242 9.55 -3.38 24.95
N SER A 243 10.56 -2.69 25.48
CA SER A 243 11.98 -3.04 25.28
C SER A 243 12.32 -4.43 25.84
N ILE A 244 11.68 -4.84 26.93
CA ILE A 244 11.88 -6.12 27.63
C ILE A 244 11.38 -7.34 26.81
N PRO A 245 10.09 -7.46 26.43
CA PRO A 245 9.61 -8.59 25.63
C PRO A 245 10.25 -8.64 24.24
N TRP A 246 10.65 -7.51 23.65
CA TRP A 246 11.39 -7.49 22.39
C TRP A 246 12.75 -8.20 22.49
N LYS A 247 13.48 -7.99 23.60
CA LYS A 247 14.74 -8.71 23.90
C LYS A 247 14.49 -10.22 24.04
N VAL A 248 13.42 -10.63 24.73
CA VAL A 248 13.01 -12.05 24.87
C VAL A 248 12.65 -12.66 23.52
N LEU A 249 11.82 -11.99 22.72
CA LEU A 249 11.40 -12.43 21.38
C LEU A 249 12.61 -12.63 20.45
N LYS A 250 13.60 -11.74 20.51
CA LYS A 250 14.86 -11.85 19.76
C LYS A 250 15.70 -13.08 20.15
N VAL A 251 15.61 -13.54 21.40
CA VAL A 251 16.22 -14.81 21.86
C VAL A 251 15.39 -16.01 21.39
N VAL A 252 14.07 -16.00 21.58
CA VAL A 252 13.16 -17.06 21.13
C VAL A 252 13.31 -17.31 19.62
N ALA A 253 13.38 -16.24 18.81
CA ALA A 253 13.59 -16.33 17.36
C ALA A 253 14.99 -16.85 16.95
N LYS A 254 15.99 -16.85 17.84
CA LYS A 254 17.26 -17.57 17.64
C LYS A 254 17.12 -19.05 17.99
N VAL A 255 16.47 -19.36 19.12
CA VAL A 255 16.22 -20.73 19.60
C VAL A 255 15.38 -21.52 18.60
N ILE A 256 14.29 -20.96 18.07
CA ILE A 256 13.46 -21.58 17.03
C ILE A 256 14.29 -21.89 15.77
N ARG A 257 15.15 -20.96 15.32
CA ARG A 257 16.03 -21.18 14.17
C ARG A 257 17.07 -22.28 14.41
N ALA A 258 17.55 -22.46 15.65
CA ALA A 258 18.43 -23.57 16.01
C ALA A 258 17.69 -24.91 15.95
N PHE A 259 16.50 -25.01 16.57
CA PHE A 259 15.66 -26.22 16.48
C PHE A 259 15.28 -26.58 15.05
N LEU A 260 14.92 -25.59 14.21
CA LEU A 260 14.53 -25.84 12.82
C LEU A 260 15.71 -26.35 11.97
N ARG A 261 16.94 -25.90 12.24
CA ARG A 261 18.16 -26.50 11.66
C ARG A 261 18.36 -27.95 12.11
N ILE A 262 18.21 -28.24 13.41
CA ILE A 262 18.34 -29.61 13.96
C ILE A 262 17.31 -30.55 13.34
N LEU A 263 16.04 -30.12 13.27
CA LEU A 263 14.96 -30.88 12.65
C LEU A 263 15.20 -31.13 11.15
N CYS A 264 15.71 -30.13 10.41
CA CYS A 264 16.10 -30.32 9.02
C CYS A 264 17.24 -31.34 8.84
N CYS A 265 18.21 -31.36 9.76
CA CYS A 265 19.30 -32.35 9.75
C CYS A 265 18.79 -33.76 10.07
N LEU A 266 17.93 -33.90 11.08
CA LEU A 266 17.28 -35.17 11.43
C LEU A 266 16.43 -35.70 10.27
N LEU A 267 15.60 -34.85 9.65
CA LEU A 267 14.79 -35.22 8.49
C LEU A 267 15.66 -35.71 7.33
N LYS A 268 16.75 -35.00 7.01
CA LYS A 268 17.71 -35.43 5.97
C LYS A 268 18.38 -36.76 6.31
N ALA A 269 18.69 -37.03 7.57
CA ALA A 269 19.25 -38.31 8.00
C ALA A 269 18.22 -39.45 7.88
N VAL A 270 17.00 -39.24 8.34
CA VAL A 270 15.89 -40.21 8.26
C VAL A 270 15.51 -40.51 6.79
N CYS A 271 15.40 -39.48 5.94
CA CYS A 271 15.14 -39.68 4.51
C CYS A 271 16.26 -40.49 3.82
N ARG A 272 17.54 -40.26 4.17
CA ARG A 272 18.65 -41.07 3.66
C ARG A 272 18.57 -42.52 4.15
N ALA A 273 18.35 -42.73 5.46
CA ALA A 273 18.23 -44.05 6.06
C ALA A 273 17.06 -44.87 5.48
N LEU A 274 15.93 -44.22 5.18
CA LEU A 274 14.77 -44.86 4.53
C LEU A 274 14.96 -45.06 3.01
N SER A 275 15.71 -44.19 2.32
CA SER A 275 15.89 -44.31 0.86
C SER A 275 16.60 -45.60 0.41
N ILE A 276 17.42 -46.20 1.28
CA ILE A 276 18.13 -47.45 1.02
C ILE A 276 17.15 -48.64 0.99
N PRO A 277 16.42 -48.99 2.08
CA PRO A 277 15.45 -50.08 2.06
C PRO A 277 14.28 -49.81 1.13
N LEU A 278 13.83 -48.56 0.94
CA LEU A 278 12.78 -48.24 -0.04
C LEU A 278 13.23 -48.52 -1.48
N ARG A 279 14.48 -48.19 -1.85
CA ARG A 279 15.02 -48.53 -3.17
C ARG A 279 15.08 -50.05 -3.35
N VAL A 280 15.62 -50.78 -2.39
CA VAL A 280 15.66 -52.26 -2.43
C VAL A 280 14.25 -52.86 -2.55
N LEU A 281 13.26 -52.31 -1.85
CA LEU A 281 11.86 -52.77 -1.95
C LEU A 281 11.27 -52.53 -3.36
N VAL A 282 11.59 -51.41 -3.99
CA VAL A 282 11.17 -51.08 -5.37
C VAL A 282 11.90 -51.95 -6.41
N ASP A 283 13.19 -52.19 -6.23
CA ASP A 283 13.99 -53.06 -7.11
C ASP A 283 13.48 -54.52 -7.01
N VAL A 284 13.15 -54.99 -5.79
CA VAL A 284 12.50 -56.30 -5.56
C VAL A 284 11.08 -56.35 -6.13
N ALA A 285 10.31 -55.25 -6.07
CA ALA A 285 8.95 -55.20 -6.63
C ALA A 285 8.92 -55.12 -8.16
N THR A 286 9.97 -54.61 -8.81
CA THR A 286 10.08 -54.58 -10.28
C THR A 286 10.63 -55.88 -10.88
N PHE A 287 11.37 -56.68 -10.10
CA PHE A 287 11.94 -57.96 -10.58
C PHE A 287 10.89 -58.97 -11.08
N PRO A 288 9.72 -59.17 -10.42
CA PRO A 288 8.61 -59.96 -10.97
C PRO A 288 8.01 -59.37 -12.24
N VAL A 289 7.94 -58.05 -12.37
CA VAL A 289 7.26 -57.38 -13.50
C VAL A 289 8.00 -57.65 -14.82
N TYR A 290 9.33 -57.54 -14.82
CA TYR A 290 10.14 -57.84 -16.01
C TYR A 290 10.23 -59.34 -16.32
N THR A 291 10.29 -60.20 -15.31
CA THR A 291 10.36 -61.66 -15.52
C THR A 291 9.04 -62.26 -15.99
N VAL A 292 7.90 -61.88 -15.39
CA VAL A 292 6.56 -62.32 -15.83
C VAL A 292 6.22 -61.73 -17.21
N GLY A 293 6.69 -60.54 -17.55
CA GLY A 293 6.48 -59.94 -18.88
C GLY A 293 7.12 -60.71 -20.05
N ALA A 294 8.19 -61.47 -19.80
CA ALA A 294 8.91 -62.22 -20.84
C ALA A 294 8.30 -63.61 -21.15
N ILE A 295 7.71 -64.26 -20.15
CA ILE A 295 7.20 -65.64 -20.25
C ILE A 295 6.16 -65.82 -21.39
N PRO A 296 5.17 -64.93 -21.60
CA PRO A 296 4.17 -65.10 -22.67
C PRO A 296 4.78 -65.11 -24.08
N ILE A 297 5.87 -64.38 -24.30
CA ILE A 297 6.53 -64.28 -25.61
C ILE A 297 7.24 -65.60 -25.92
N VAL A 298 8.06 -66.09 -25.00
CA VAL A 298 8.78 -67.37 -25.16
C VAL A 298 7.81 -68.55 -25.31
N CYS A 299 6.73 -68.59 -24.52
CA CYS A 299 5.69 -69.61 -24.66
C CYS A 299 4.97 -69.55 -26.03
N LYS A 300 4.72 -68.35 -26.57
CA LYS A 300 4.10 -68.18 -27.89
C LYS A 300 5.02 -68.70 -28.99
N ASP A 301 6.30 -68.35 -28.97
CA ASP A 301 7.25 -68.74 -30.03
C ASP A 301 7.54 -70.24 -30.00
N ILE A 302 7.61 -70.86 -28.81
CA ILE A 302 7.68 -72.32 -28.66
C ILE A 302 6.41 -72.99 -29.22
N ALA A 303 5.22 -72.47 -28.91
CA ALA A 303 3.95 -73.04 -29.42
C ALA A 303 3.83 -72.95 -30.95
N VAL A 304 4.28 -71.85 -31.55
CA VAL A 304 4.32 -71.67 -33.01
C VAL A 304 5.34 -72.62 -33.65
N GLY A 305 6.54 -72.78 -33.07
CA GLY A 305 7.55 -73.73 -33.55
C GLY A 305 7.11 -75.19 -33.46
N LEU A 306 6.44 -75.58 -32.37
CA LEU A 306 5.89 -76.92 -32.19
C LEU A 306 4.72 -77.19 -33.16
N GLY A 307 3.85 -76.20 -33.38
CA GLY A 307 2.77 -76.28 -34.37
C GLY A 307 3.29 -76.44 -35.80
N GLY A 308 4.31 -75.66 -36.19
CA GLY A 308 4.94 -75.75 -37.50
C GLY A 308 5.61 -77.11 -37.75
N THR A 309 6.32 -77.65 -36.75
CA THR A 309 6.94 -78.98 -36.87
C THR A 309 5.91 -80.12 -36.90
N LEU A 310 4.82 -80.02 -36.15
CA LEU A 310 3.70 -80.97 -36.26
C LEU A 310 3.02 -80.90 -37.63
N SER A 311 2.80 -79.72 -38.20
CA SER A 311 2.23 -79.57 -39.54
C SER A 311 3.09 -80.26 -40.60
N LEU A 312 4.40 -79.98 -40.62
CA LEU A 312 5.35 -80.62 -41.54
C LEU A 312 5.36 -82.16 -41.40
N LEU A 313 5.20 -82.67 -40.18
CA LEU A 313 5.14 -84.12 -39.92
C LEU A 313 3.85 -84.73 -40.49
N PHE A 314 2.71 -84.07 -40.32
CA PHE A 314 1.45 -84.47 -40.96
C PHE A 314 1.51 -84.36 -42.49
N ASP A 315 2.01 -83.26 -43.05
CA ASP A 315 2.16 -83.08 -44.50
C ASP A 315 3.06 -84.15 -45.11
N THR A 316 4.16 -84.50 -44.43
CA THR A 316 5.06 -85.61 -44.83
C THR A 316 4.35 -86.96 -44.76
N ALA A 317 3.57 -87.23 -43.70
CA ALA A 317 2.82 -88.46 -43.55
C ALA A 317 1.72 -88.60 -44.62
N PHE A 318 0.90 -87.57 -44.83
CA PHE A 318 -0.14 -87.56 -45.85
C PHE A 318 0.44 -87.60 -47.28
N GLY A 319 1.55 -86.90 -47.55
CA GLY A 319 2.26 -87.01 -48.82
C GLY A 319 2.79 -88.42 -49.09
N THR A 320 3.35 -89.08 -48.07
CA THR A 320 3.84 -90.47 -48.16
C THR A 320 2.69 -91.46 -48.37
N VAL A 321 1.59 -91.31 -47.63
CA VAL A 321 0.37 -92.13 -47.80
C VAL A 321 -0.26 -91.90 -49.18
N GLY A 322 -0.32 -90.66 -49.66
CA GLY A 322 -0.80 -90.33 -51.01
C GLY A 322 0.06 -90.94 -52.12
N GLY A 323 1.38 -90.90 -51.96
CA GLY A 323 2.33 -91.58 -52.86
C GLY A 323 2.15 -93.10 -52.87
N LEU A 324 2.02 -93.71 -51.69
CA LEU A 324 1.71 -95.15 -51.56
C LEU A 324 0.35 -95.51 -52.19
N PHE A 325 -0.68 -94.68 -52.01
CA PHE A 325 -1.98 -94.87 -52.67
C PHE A 325 -1.88 -94.77 -54.20
N GLN A 326 -1.08 -93.84 -54.75
CA GLN A 326 -0.82 -93.81 -56.20
C GLN A 326 -0.06 -95.05 -56.69
N ILE A 327 0.94 -95.53 -55.95
CA ILE A 327 1.65 -96.77 -56.28
C ILE A 327 0.67 -97.95 -56.28
N VAL A 328 -0.11 -98.13 -55.21
CA VAL A 328 -1.12 -99.19 -55.08
C VAL A 328 -2.18 -99.09 -56.19
N PHE A 329 -2.70 -97.90 -56.50
CA PHE A 329 -3.66 -97.70 -57.58
C PHE A 329 -3.04 -97.98 -58.96
N SER A 330 -1.77 -97.63 -59.19
CA SER A 330 -1.04 -97.98 -60.42
C SER A 330 -0.83 -99.48 -60.57
N VAL A 331 -0.58 -100.20 -59.47
CA VAL A 331 -0.44 -101.66 -59.44
C VAL A 331 -1.79 -102.33 -59.68
N PHE A 332 -2.88 -101.88 -59.03
CA PHE A 332 -4.22 -102.37 -59.33
C PHE A 332 -4.64 -102.09 -60.78
N LYS A 333 -4.30 -100.92 -61.34
CA LYS A 333 -4.54 -100.63 -62.76
C LYS A 333 -3.74 -101.57 -63.66
N ARG A 334 -2.47 -101.85 -63.34
CA ARG A 334 -1.60 -102.78 -64.08
C ARG A 334 -2.04 -104.24 -63.98
N ILE A 335 -2.65 -104.64 -62.87
CA ILE A 335 -3.19 -106.00 -62.65
C ILE A 335 -4.58 -106.15 -63.28
N GLY A 336 -5.47 -105.15 -63.18
CA GLY A 336 -6.79 -105.17 -63.82
C GLY A 336 -6.70 -105.28 -65.34
N TYR A 337 -5.74 -104.58 -65.96
CA TYR A 337 -5.40 -104.73 -67.38
C TYR A 337 -4.74 -106.07 -67.74
N LYS A 338 -4.26 -106.85 -66.77
CA LYS A 338 -3.65 -108.17 -67.01
C LYS A 338 -4.62 -109.33 -66.77
N VAL A 339 -5.62 -109.17 -65.90
CA VAL A 339 -6.70 -110.17 -65.68
C VAL A 339 -7.73 -110.19 -66.82
N THR A 340 -7.69 -109.20 -67.72
CA THR A 340 -8.56 -109.11 -68.92
C THR A 340 -7.84 -109.43 -70.23
N LEU A 341 -6.59 -109.92 -70.18
CA LEU A 341 -5.72 -110.02 -71.37
C LEU A 341 -4.71 -111.20 -71.35
N ASP A 342 -5.09 -112.30 -70.69
CA ASP A 342 -4.56 -113.68 -70.78
C ASP A 342 -5.63 -114.57 -70.08
N ASN A 343 -6.20 -115.66 -70.62
CA ASN A 343 -6.01 -116.36 -71.89
C ASN A 343 -7.35 -116.67 -72.57
N SER A 344 -7.36 -116.70 -73.90
CA SER A 344 -8.39 -117.34 -74.72
C SER A 344 -7.73 -118.29 -75.73
N GLY A 345 -7.87 -119.59 -75.49
CA GLY A 345 -7.21 -120.66 -76.27
C GLY A 345 -5.81 -121.03 -75.73
N GLU A 346 -5.37 -122.28 -75.76
CA GLU A 346 -6.08 -123.55 -76.06
C GLU A 346 -5.51 -124.68 -75.20
N PHE A 347 -6.36 -125.38 -74.45
CA PHE A 347 -6.47 -126.86 -74.32
C PHE A 347 -7.50 -127.25 -73.24
#